data_AF-A0A7Y4ZLJ1-F1
#
_entry.id   AF-A0A7Y4ZLJ1-F1
#
_cell.length_a   1.000
_cell.length_b   1.000
_cell.length_c   1.000
_cell.angle_alpha   90.00
_cell.angle_beta   90.00
_cell.angle_gamma   90.00
#
_symmetry.space_group_name_H-M   'P 1'
#
loop_
_entity.id
_entity.type
_entity.pdbx_description
1 polymer ?
#
loop_
_entity_poly.entity_id
_entity_poly.type
_entity_poly.pdbx_seq_one_letter_code
_entity_poly.pdbx_strand_id
1 'polypeptide(L)'
;MNRIVEVAKFVTNALESTVFLAPTDQGLTTAELLELGRSLGYEPGEVGDAINASGAQQYWGSERIMPRANIRWPDFHLPESSDFRNVKAFDFVYEQLQALVRSEGAARASMERRVLVERGVSKGLPRIDLEAAIAINVLTGRFLEADGIVRFSRGTEHYLAPSKQLASAHGHGIRSTPPVDSVRVKVHELVRGAIKRRTDGRPPSAEPLEAFTSALETLGYGQFSVWWSRAVAELKHLDPSITPVAVSVAAAAIVEGALSFVVRHAQNNQLGTLASKDFLQEPRSWKVRDLVKSAASGGDAAILDTPSRHRADALITTRQRIHAGGMLSEYPSGVPDLRPEEARDAKATAEMVVRKVLDWLEKYPPAAKPEPV
;
A
#
# COMPACT_ATOMS: atom_id res chain seq x y z
N MET A 1 -12.36 2.74 -21.71
CA MET A 1 -13.14 2.36 -20.51
C MET A 1 -13.42 3.64 -19.74
N ASN A 2 -14.62 3.85 -19.19
CA ASN A 2 -14.93 5.07 -18.43
C ASN A 2 -14.00 5.14 -17.21
N ARG A 3 -13.30 6.27 -17.00
CA ARG A 3 -12.28 6.43 -15.97
C ARG A 3 -12.81 6.11 -14.57
N ILE A 4 -14.03 6.54 -14.26
CA ILE A 4 -14.67 6.23 -12.97
C ILE A 4 -14.89 4.73 -12.75
N VAL A 5 -15.16 3.96 -13.81
CA VAL A 5 -15.36 2.50 -13.74
C VAL A 5 -14.03 1.80 -13.48
N GLU A 6 -12.93 2.31 -14.03
CA GLU A 6 -11.58 1.83 -13.77
C GLU A 6 -11.20 2.04 -12.29
N VAL A 7 -11.39 3.25 -11.77
CA VAL A 7 -11.06 3.58 -10.37
C VAL A 7 -11.99 2.83 -9.40
N ALA A 8 -13.28 2.69 -9.72
CA ALA A 8 -14.19 1.87 -8.93
C ALA A 8 -13.77 0.39 -8.90
N LYS A 9 -13.30 -0.18 -10.02
CA LYS A 9 -12.73 -1.53 -10.05
C LYS A 9 -11.48 -1.63 -9.17
N PHE A 10 -10.61 -0.62 -9.17
CA PHE A 10 -9.48 -0.53 -8.26
C PHE A 10 -9.92 -0.56 -6.79
N VAL A 11 -10.86 0.30 -6.40
CA VAL A 11 -11.37 0.39 -5.02
C VAL A 11 -11.95 -0.96 -4.59
N THR A 12 -12.80 -1.57 -5.43
CA THR A 12 -13.32 -2.92 -5.18
C THR A 12 -12.20 -3.92 -4.96
N ASN A 13 -11.25 -4.04 -5.89
CA ASN A 13 -10.12 -4.97 -5.77
C ASN A 13 -9.28 -4.73 -4.50
N ALA A 14 -9.09 -3.47 -4.10
CA ALA A 14 -8.32 -3.11 -2.91
C ALA A 14 -9.04 -3.58 -1.63
N LEU A 15 -10.35 -3.32 -1.55
CA LEU A 15 -11.17 -3.75 -0.43
C LEU A 15 -11.30 -5.28 -0.38
N GLU A 16 -11.54 -5.95 -1.52
CA GLU A 16 -11.59 -7.42 -1.58
C GLU A 16 -10.28 -8.05 -1.10
N SER A 17 -9.13 -7.44 -1.43
CA SER A 17 -7.82 -7.94 -1.01
C SER A 17 -7.66 -8.00 0.51
N THR A 18 -8.33 -7.11 1.25
CA THR A 18 -8.29 -7.11 2.73
C THR A 18 -8.88 -8.38 3.33
N VAL A 19 -9.82 -9.04 2.65
CA VAL A 19 -10.44 -10.30 3.11
C VAL A 19 -9.42 -11.44 3.15
N PHE A 20 -8.44 -11.42 2.24
CA PHE A 20 -7.40 -12.44 2.14
C PHE A 20 -6.13 -12.09 2.93
N LEU A 21 -5.93 -10.81 3.24
CA LEU A 21 -4.70 -10.31 3.87
C LEU A 21 -4.86 -9.97 5.35
N ALA A 22 -6.06 -9.53 5.75
CA ALA A 22 -6.44 -9.21 7.12
C ALA A 22 -7.90 -9.65 7.38
N PRO A 23 -8.22 -10.94 7.29
CA PRO A 23 -9.59 -11.48 7.39
C PRO A 23 -10.33 -11.14 8.69
N THR A 24 -9.61 -10.84 9.78
CA THR A 24 -10.16 -10.44 11.08
C THR A 24 -10.15 -8.92 11.29
N ASP A 25 -9.50 -8.16 10.39
CA ASP A 25 -9.34 -6.70 10.47
C ASP A 25 -9.51 -6.09 9.06
N GLN A 26 -10.65 -6.39 8.44
CA GLN A 26 -10.92 -6.08 7.04
C GLN A 26 -11.13 -4.58 6.80
N GLY A 27 -11.18 -4.23 5.52
CA GLY A 27 -11.43 -2.86 5.07
C GLY A 27 -10.18 -1.98 5.09
N LEU A 28 -10.35 -0.80 4.49
CA LEU A 28 -9.32 0.23 4.37
C LEU A 28 -9.91 1.57 4.80
N THR A 29 -9.10 2.43 5.41
CA THR A 29 -9.47 3.83 5.63
C THR A 29 -9.49 4.59 4.32
N THR A 30 -10.15 5.76 4.31
CA THR A 30 -10.09 6.67 3.15
C THR A 30 -8.65 7.10 2.85
N ALA A 31 -7.82 7.32 3.88
CA ALA A 31 -6.41 7.68 3.72
C ALA A 31 -5.60 6.56 3.05
N GLU A 32 -5.80 5.31 3.48
CA GLU A 32 -5.17 4.14 2.85
C GLU A 32 -5.60 4.01 1.37
N LEU A 33 -6.88 4.16 1.06
CA LEU A 33 -7.36 4.11 -0.33
C LEU A 33 -6.79 5.23 -1.20
N LEU A 34 -6.70 6.46 -0.68
CA LEU A 34 -6.09 7.59 -1.38
C LEU A 34 -4.60 7.39 -1.63
N GLU A 35 -3.88 6.79 -0.68
CA GLU A 35 -2.45 6.46 -0.86
C GLU A 35 -2.26 5.37 -1.92
N LEU A 36 -3.05 4.29 -1.85
CA LEU A 36 -3.02 3.20 -2.82
C LEU A 36 -3.38 3.72 -4.22
N GLY A 37 -4.37 4.61 -4.33
CA GLY A 37 -4.78 5.24 -5.58
C GLY A 37 -3.68 6.13 -6.17
N ARG A 38 -3.03 6.96 -5.35
CA ARG A 38 -1.87 7.76 -5.77
C ARG A 38 -0.74 6.90 -6.34
N SER A 39 -0.49 5.74 -5.73
CA SER A 39 0.52 4.77 -6.21
C SER A 39 0.20 4.19 -7.60
N LEU A 40 -1.04 4.34 -8.06
CA LEU A 40 -1.52 3.94 -9.39
C LEU A 40 -1.76 5.12 -10.33
N GLY A 41 -1.46 6.34 -9.90
CA GLY A 41 -1.69 7.56 -10.68
C GLY A 41 -3.16 8.00 -10.73
N TYR A 42 -3.96 7.65 -9.72
CA TYR A 42 -5.31 8.19 -9.53
C TYR A 42 -5.28 9.44 -8.67
N GLU A 43 -6.10 10.42 -9.05
CA GLU A 43 -6.25 11.66 -8.31
C GLU A 43 -7.20 11.47 -7.11
N PRO A 44 -7.04 12.26 -6.03
CA PRO A 44 -7.88 12.14 -4.83
C PRO A 44 -9.38 12.23 -5.11
N GLY A 45 -9.79 13.11 -6.02
CA GLY A 45 -11.20 13.25 -6.44
C GLY A 45 -11.72 11.99 -7.16
N GLU A 46 -10.90 11.38 -8.02
CA GLU A 46 -11.28 10.14 -8.73
C GLU A 46 -11.51 9.00 -7.75
N VAL A 47 -10.63 8.87 -6.75
CA VAL A 47 -10.76 7.84 -5.69
C VAL A 47 -11.97 8.12 -4.81
N GLY A 48 -12.20 9.38 -4.43
CA GLY A 48 -13.35 9.80 -3.63
C GLY A 48 -14.68 9.46 -4.30
N ASP A 49 -14.83 9.79 -5.58
CA ASP A 49 -16.03 9.47 -6.36
C ASP A 49 -16.20 7.95 -6.55
N ALA A 50 -15.08 7.25 -6.77
CA ALA A 50 -15.07 5.80 -6.96
C ALA A 50 -15.43 5.01 -5.69
N ILE A 51 -15.16 5.53 -4.48
CA ILE A 51 -15.58 4.91 -3.23
C ILE A 51 -17.11 4.75 -3.21
N ASN A 52 -17.85 5.80 -3.56
CA ASN A 52 -19.31 5.75 -3.64
C ASN A 52 -19.79 4.82 -4.77
N ALA A 53 -19.13 4.87 -5.92
CA ALA A 53 -19.49 4.04 -7.08
C ALA A 53 -19.19 2.54 -6.89
N SER A 54 -18.23 2.18 -6.03
CA SER A 54 -17.84 0.80 -5.75
C SER A 54 -18.92 0.00 -4.99
N GLY A 55 -19.88 0.70 -4.38
CA GLY A 55 -20.88 0.11 -3.49
C GLY A 55 -20.28 -0.43 -2.19
N ALA A 56 -19.10 0.06 -1.82
CA ALA A 56 -18.49 -0.22 -0.52
C ALA A 56 -19.33 0.37 0.62
N GLN A 57 -19.29 -0.29 1.77
CA GLN A 57 -20.07 0.12 2.93
C GLN A 57 -19.15 0.67 4.01
N GLN A 58 -19.42 1.89 4.47
CA GLN A 58 -18.87 2.39 5.71
C GLN A 58 -19.88 2.16 6.82
N TYR A 59 -19.51 1.35 7.82
CA TYR A 59 -20.37 1.12 8.98
C TYR A 59 -20.27 2.30 9.93
N TRP A 60 -21.39 2.63 10.58
CA TRP A 60 -21.44 3.70 11.56
C TRP A 60 -20.49 3.40 12.72
N GLY A 61 -19.59 4.34 13.02
CA GLY A 61 -18.56 4.19 14.06
C GLY A 61 -17.25 3.52 13.59
N SER A 62 -17.16 3.08 12.32
CA SER A 62 -15.91 2.60 11.72
C SER A 62 -15.33 3.66 10.77
N GLU A 63 -14.05 3.97 10.94
CA GLU A 63 -13.28 4.79 9.98
C GLU A 63 -12.94 4.02 8.70
N ARG A 64 -13.24 2.71 8.68
CA ARG A 64 -12.89 1.82 7.57
C ARG A 64 -14.07 1.57 6.66
N ILE A 65 -13.75 1.66 5.38
CA ILE A 65 -14.60 1.26 4.27
C ILE A 65 -14.43 -0.25 4.11
N MET A 66 -15.54 -0.99 4.18
CA MET A 66 -15.55 -2.44 4.15
C MET A 66 -15.77 -2.96 2.74
N PRO A 67 -15.20 -4.14 2.40
CA PRO A 67 -15.52 -4.81 1.15
C PRO A 67 -17.01 -5.15 1.10
N ARG A 68 -17.61 -4.96 -0.08
CA ARG A 68 -18.94 -5.47 -0.35
C ARG A 68 -18.88 -7.00 -0.49
N ALA A 69 -19.92 -7.68 -0.02
CA ALA A 69 -20.09 -9.11 -0.25
C ALA A 69 -20.11 -9.42 -1.76
N ASN A 70 -19.14 -10.20 -2.23
CA ASN A 70 -19.14 -10.73 -3.58
C ASN A 70 -19.75 -12.13 -3.55
N ILE A 71 -20.97 -12.24 -4.09
CA ILE A 71 -21.75 -13.49 -4.09
C ILE A 71 -21.06 -14.64 -4.80
N ARG A 72 -20.02 -14.39 -5.62
CA ARG A 72 -19.25 -15.41 -6.33
C ARG A 72 -18.10 -15.99 -5.51
N TRP A 73 -17.66 -15.32 -4.45
CA TRP A 73 -16.56 -15.83 -3.62
C TRP A 73 -16.74 -17.26 -3.09
N PRO A 74 -17.94 -17.70 -2.68
CA PRO A 74 -18.12 -19.03 -2.13
C PRO A 74 -18.49 -20.06 -3.23
N ASP A 75 -18.51 -19.63 -4.50
CA ASP A 75 -18.79 -20.45 -5.69
C ASP A 75 -17.50 -20.80 -6.42
N PHE A 76 -16.93 -21.97 -6.11
CA PHE A 76 -15.66 -22.44 -6.66
C PHE A 76 -15.80 -23.01 -8.08
N HIS A 77 -17.02 -23.32 -8.52
CA HIS A 77 -17.30 -23.74 -9.89
C HIS A 77 -17.18 -22.60 -10.92
N LEU A 78 -17.14 -21.34 -10.45
CA LEU A 78 -16.86 -20.16 -11.26
C LEU A 78 -15.37 -19.79 -11.09
N PRO A 79 -14.53 -20.01 -12.12
CA PRO A 79 -13.12 -19.70 -12.01
C PRO A 79 -12.90 -18.18 -11.96
N GLU A 80 -12.02 -17.72 -11.07
CA GLU A 80 -11.60 -16.32 -10.97
C GLU A 80 -10.26 -16.10 -11.69
N SER A 81 -10.07 -14.92 -12.28
CA SER A 81 -8.85 -14.54 -13.01
C SER A 81 -7.62 -14.43 -12.11
N SER A 82 -7.78 -14.25 -10.80
CA SER A 82 -6.68 -14.35 -9.83
C SER A 82 -7.27 -14.82 -8.52
N ASP A 83 -7.33 -16.14 -8.35
CA ASP A 83 -8.01 -16.76 -7.21
C ASP A 83 -7.07 -16.82 -5.99
N PHE A 84 -7.41 -16.03 -4.97
CA PHE A 84 -6.69 -16.02 -3.69
C PHE A 84 -7.31 -16.99 -2.67
N ARG A 85 -8.35 -17.75 -3.05
CA ARG A 85 -9.02 -18.71 -2.17
C ARG A 85 -8.21 -20.00 -2.06
N ASN A 86 -8.14 -20.56 -0.85
CA ASN A 86 -7.59 -21.89 -0.62
C ASN A 86 -8.72 -22.92 -0.45
N VAL A 87 -8.93 -23.76 -1.47
CA VAL A 87 -9.97 -24.80 -1.48
C VAL A 87 -9.91 -25.68 -0.23
N LYS A 88 -8.71 -26.08 0.21
CA LYS A 88 -8.54 -26.98 1.37
C LYS A 88 -8.96 -26.30 2.67
N ALA A 89 -8.71 -25.01 2.81
CA ALA A 89 -9.12 -24.25 3.99
C ALA A 89 -10.64 -24.11 4.07
N PHE A 90 -11.29 -23.81 2.94
CA PHE A 90 -12.76 -23.75 2.88
C PHE A 90 -13.42 -25.11 3.12
N ASP A 91 -12.91 -26.17 2.48
CA ASP A 91 -13.41 -27.53 2.71
C ASP A 91 -13.30 -27.91 4.19
N PHE A 92 -12.14 -27.66 4.81
CA PHE A 92 -11.93 -27.95 6.21
C PHE A 92 -12.94 -27.23 7.12
N VAL A 93 -13.11 -25.91 6.93
CA VAL A 93 -14.05 -25.10 7.71
C VAL A 93 -15.48 -25.62 7.56
N TYR A 94 -15.90 -25.89 6.31
CA TYR A 94 -17.20 -26.45 6.00
C TYR A 94 -17.40 -27.82 6.67
N GLU A 95 -16.44 -28.74 6.56
CA GLU A 95 -16.52 -30.09 7.10
C GLU A 95 -16.58 -30.13 8.62
N GLN A 96 -15.86 -29.24 9.31
CA GLN A 96 -15.93 -29.13 10.78
C GLN A 96 -17.34 -28.73 11.24
N LEU A 97 -17.94 -27.72 10.61
CA LEU A 97 -19.31 -27.31 10.93
C LEU A 97 -20.32 -28.40 10.50
N GLN A 98 -20.13 -29.04 9.35
CA GLN A 98 -21.01 -30.12 8.88
C GLN A 98 -20.96 -31.36 9.79
N ALA A 99 -19.81 -31.64 10.40
CA ALA A 99 -19.69 -32.69 11.40
C ALA A 99 -20.55 -32.37 12.63
N LEU A 100 -20.53 -31.12 13.11
CA LEU A 100 -21.38 -30.67 14.21
C LEU A 100 -22.88 -30.70 13.85
N VAL A 101 -23.24 -30.30 12.63
CA VAL A 101 -24.63 -30.39 12.15
C VAL A 101 -25.13 -31.83 12.19
N ARG A 102 -24.29 -32.80 11.81
CA ARG A 102 -24.63 -34.23 11.84
C ARG A 102 -24.74 -34.79 13.26
N SER A 103 -23.92 -34.33 14.21
CA SER A 103 -23.95 -34.84 15.58
C SER A 103 -24.98 -34.16 16.48
N GLU A 104 -25.22 -32.86 16.30
CA GLU A 104 -25.98 -32.02 17.25
C GLU A 104 -27.22 -31.36 16.63
N GLY A 105 -27.35 -31.41 15.29
CA GLY A 105 -28.38 -30.72 14.53
C GLY A 105 -28.03 -29.26 14.22
N ALA A 106 -28.54 -28.76 13.09
CA ALA A 106 -28.20 -27.44 12.54
C ALA A 106 -28.46 -26.27 13.51
N ALA A 107 -29.47 -26.38 14.38
CA ALA A 107 -29.81 -25.33 15.34
C ALA A 107 -28.76 -25.12 16.44
N ARG A 108 -28.00 -26.18 16.79
CA ARG A 108 -27.00 -26.16 17.88
C ARG A 108 -25.56 -26.19 17.37
N ALA A 109 -25.34 -26.64 16.14
CA ALA A 109 -24.03 -26.73 15.51
C ALA A 109 -23.35 -25.36 15.41
N SER A 110 -22.41 -25.12 16.32
CA SER A 110 -21.65 -23.88 16.40
C SER A 110 -20.26 -24.15 16.97
N MET A 111 -19.28 -23.35 16.58
CA MET A 111 -17.91 -23.48 17.05
C MET A 111 -17.27 -22.11 17.21
N GLU A 112 -16.48 -21.92 18.26
CA GLU A 112 -15.64 -20.72 18.38
C GLU A 112 -14.65 -20.65 17.20
N ARG A 113 -14.57 -19.48 16.56
CA ARG A 113 -13.69 -19.19 15.42
C ARG A 113 -12.27 -19.60 15.72
N ARG A 114 -11.76 -19.22 16.89
CA ARG A 114 -10.39 -19.53 17.31
C ARG A 114 -10.16 -21.04 17.35
N VAL A 115 -11.08 -21.80 17.97
CA VAL A 115 -10.99 -23.26 18.04
C VAL A 115 -11.01 -23.88 16.64
N LEU A 116 -11.90 -23.41 15.78
CA LEU A 116 -12.00 -23.87 14.40
C LEU A 116 -10.68 -23.64 13.64
N VAL A 117 -10.09 -22.46 13.79
CA VAL A 117 -8.82 -22.09 13.15
C VAL A 117 -7.64 -22.90 13.72
N GLU A 118 -7.51 -23.03 15.04
CA GLU A 118 -6.42 -23.82 15.64
C GLU A 118 -6.46 -25.29 15.20
N ARG A 119 -7.65 -25.89 15.06
CA ARG A 119 -7.80 -27.26 14.54
C ARG A 119 -7.34 -27.40 13.08
N GLY A 120 -7.52 -26.36 12.27
CA GLY A 120 -7.04 -26.33 10.90
C GLY A 120 -5.53 -26.18 10.83
N VAL A 121 -4.97 -25.29 11.66
CA VAL A 121 -3.53 -25.08 11.80
C VAL A 121 -2.83 -26.36 12.24
N SER A 122 -3.39 -27.11 13.20
CA SER A 122 -2.82 -28.41 13.63
C SER A 122 -2.83 -29.48 12.53
N LYS A 123 -3.60 -29.28 11.45
CA LYS A 123 -3.59 -30.12 10.24
C LYS A 123 -2.70 -29.57 9.12
N GLY A 124 -1.90 -28.55 9.40
CA GLY A 124 -0.97 -27.94 8.45
C GLY A 124 -1.60 -26.96 7.47
N LEU A 125 -2.80 -26.46 7.73
CA LEU A 125 -3.42 -25.40 6.91
C LEU A 125 -2.96 -24.02 7.38
N PRO A 126 -2.67 -23.07 6.46
CA PRO A 126 -2.30 -21.71 6.85
C PRO A 126 -3.43 -21.01 7.61
N ARG A 127 -3.10 -20.37 8.73
CA ARG A 127 -4.07 -19.61 9.55
C ARG A 127 -4.83 -18.58 8.72
N ILE A 128 -4.11 -17.80 7.93
CA ILE A 128 -4.70 -16.73 7.12
C ILE A 128 -5.77 -17.25 6.15
N ASP A 129 -5.56 -18.43 5.58
CA ASP A 129 -6.49 -19.05 4.63
C ASP A 129 -7.76 -19.56 5.33
N LEU A 130 -7.63 -20.08 6.55
CA LEU A 130 -8.77 -20.51 7.38
C LEU A 130 -9.62 -19.30 7.80
N GLU A 131 -8.95 -18.24 8.24
CA GLU A 131 -9.61 -17.00 8.64
C GLU A 131 -10.32 -16.34 7.44
N ALA A 132 -9.69 -16.34 6.26
CA ALA A 132 -10.27 -15.86 5.01
C ALA A 132 -11.47 -16.71 4.58
N ALA A 133 -11.40 -18.03 4.72
CA ALA A 133 -12.53 -18.93 4.44
C ALA A 133 -13.74 -18.60 5.33
N ILE A 134 -13.53 -18.37 6.63
CA ILE A 134 -14.60 -17.97 7.56
C ILE A 134 -15.14 -16.60 7.17
N ALA A 135 -14.26 -15.61 7.00
CA ALA A 135 -14.61 -14.24 6.63
C ALA A 135 -15.48 -14.17 5.37
N ILE A 136 -15.10 -14.89 4.31
CA ILE A 136 -15.85 -14.93 3.05
C ILE A 136 -17.24 -15.52 3.26
N ASN A 137 -17.36 -16.62 4.00
CA ASN A 137 -18.66 -17.24 4.25
C ASN A 137 -19.55 -16.37 5.15
N VAL A 138 -18.99 -15.60 6.08
CA VAL A 138 -19.73 -14.62 6.89
C VAL A 138 -20.21 -13.46 6.00
N LEU A 139 -19.31 -12.84 5.22
CA LEU A 139 -19.67 -11.73 4.33
C LEU A 139 -20.73 -12.11 3.29
N THR A 140 -20.69 -13.35 2.79
CA THR A 140 -21.65 -13.85 1.80
C THR A 140 -22.92 -14.41 2.42
N GLY A 141 -23.07 -14.33 3.75
CA GLY A 141 -24.23 -14.78 4.49
C GLY A 141 -24.39 -16.29 4.56
N ARG A 142 -23.37 -17.08 4.17
CA ARG A 142 -23.38 -18.54 4.36
C ARG A 142 -23.17 -18.93 5.81
N PHE A 143 -22.36 -18.18 6.54
CA PHE A 143 -22.20 -18.32 7.99
C PHE A 143 -22.76 -17.11 8.70
N LEU A 144 -23.12 -17.33 9.97
CA LEU A 144 -23.32 -16.27 10.94
C LEU A 144 -22.16 -16.31 11.93
N GLU A 145 -21.72 -15.11 12.33
CA GLU A 145 -20.76 -14.94 13.39
C GLU A 145 -21.26 -13.92 14.40
N ALA A 146 -21.23 -14.30 15.67
CA ALA A 146 -21.52 -13.42 16.80
C ALA A 146 -20.64 -13.83 17.98
N ASP A 147 -20.01 -12.86 18.65
CA ASP A 147 -19.14 -13.10 19.82
C ASP A 147 -18.04 -14.14 19.56
N GLY A 148 -17.50 -14.17 18.33
CA GLY A 148 -16.48 -15.13 17.91
C GLY A 148 -16.99 -16.55 17.69
N ILE A 149 -18.30 -16.80 17.74
CA ILE A 149 -18.93 -18.10 17.47
C ILE A 149 -19.42 -18.14 16.03
N VAL A 150 -18.97 -19.15 15.28
CA VAL A 150 -19.32 -19.37 13.87
C VAL A 150 -20.30 -20.53 13.75
N ARG A 151 -21.33 -20.35 12.91
CA ARG A 151 -22.31 -21.39 12.55
C ARG A 151 -22.84 -21.18 11.13
N PHE A 152 -23.51 -22.18 10.58
CA PHE A 152 -24.28 -22.00 9.34
C PHE A 152 -25.42 -20.99 9.55
N SER A 153 -25.64 -20.14 8.55
CA SER A 153 -26.91 -19.45 8.39
C SER A 153 -28.02 -20.45 8.11
N ARG A 154 -29.27 -20.10 8.42
CA ARG A 154 -30.41 -21.00 8.22
C ARG A 154 -30.54 -21.39 6.73
N GLY A 155 -30.48 -22.69 6.43
CA GLY A 155 -30.66 -23.24 5.09
C GLY A 155 -29.40 -23.28 4.23
N THR A 156 -28.24 -22.91 4.78
CA THR A 156 -26.96 -22.90 4.05
C THR A 156 -26.09 -24.13 4.34
N GLU A 157 -26.49 -24.98 5.28
CA GLU A 157 -25.83 -26.26 5.62
C GLU A 157 -25.90 -27.33 4.50
N HIS A 158 -26.63 -27.04 3.42
CA HIS A 158 -26.80 -27.92 2.27
C HIS A 158 -25.91 -27.57 1.08
N TYR A 159 -25.18 -26.44 1.13
CA TYR A 159 -24.27 -26.06 0.04
C TYR A 159 -23.18 -27.11 -0.16
N LEU A 160 -22.78 -27.35 -1.40
CA LEU A 160 -21.67 -28.26 -1.68
C LEU A 160 -20.36 -27.68 -1.17
N ALA A 161 -19.54 -28.53 -0.55
CA ALA A 161 -18.16 -28.21 -0.21
C ALA A 161 -17.38 -27.78 -1.49
N PRO A 162 -16.48 -26.81 -1.42
CA PRO A 162 -15.66 -26.31 -2.53
C PRO A 162 -15.09 -27.39 -3.46
N SER A 163 -14.45 -28.44 -2.92
CA SER A 163 -13.89 -29.53 -3.76
C SER A 163 -14.97 -30.28 -4.54
N LYS A 164 -16.16 -30.46 -3.96
CA LYS A 164 -17.29 -31.09 -4.64
C LYS A 164 -17.88 -30.19 -5.73
N GLN A 165 -17.93 -28.87 -5.49
CA GLN A 165 -18.31 -27.91 -6.53
C GLN A 165 -17.35 -27.99 -7.73
N LEU A 166 -16.04 -27.99 -7.47
CA LEU A 166 -15.02 -28.13 -8.52
C LEU A 166 -15.17 -29.45 -9.27
N ALA A 167 -15.34 -30.57 -8.56
CA ALA A 167 -15.55 -31.87 -9.18
C ALA A 167 -16.80 -31.89 -10.09
N SER A 168 -17.89 -31.24 -9.69
CA SER A 168 -19.11 -31.16 -10.51
C SER A 168 -18.94 -30.29 -11.77
N ALA A 169 -18.13 -29.23 -11.70
CA ALA A 169 -17.85 -28.36 -12.85
C ALA A 169 -17.04 -29.07 -13.95
N HIS A 170 -16.17 -30.03 -13.57
CA HIS A 170 -15.36 -30.81 -14.50
C HIS A 170 -16.20 -31.71 -15.42
N GLY A 171 -17.44 -32.06 -15.03
CA GLY A 171 -18.36 -32.83 -15.87
C GLY A 171 -19.06 -32.03 -16.97
N HIS A 172 -19.03 -30.69 -16.92
CA HIS A 172 -19.84 -29.80 -17.78
C HIS A 172 -19.04 -28.97 -18.81
N GLY A 173 -17.74 -29.25 -19.01
CA GLY A 173 -16.96 -28.66 -20.11
C GLY A 173 -16.56 -27.18 -19.93
N ILE A 174 -16.74 -26.60 -18.75
CA ILE A 174 -16.31 -25.22 -18.45
C ILE A 174 -14.79 -25.24 -18.15
N ARG A 175 -13.96 -25.23 -19.19
CA ARG A 175 -12.48 -25.24 -19.08
C ARG A 175 -11.83 -24.13 -19.90
N SER A 176 -12.03 -22.89 -19.49
CA SER A 176 -11.01 -21.88 -19.69
C SER A 176 -10.71 -21.23 -18.34
N THR A 177 -9.52 -21.49 -17.81
CA THR A 177 -8.99 -20.68 -16.71
C THR A 177 -8.90 -19.26 -17.26
N PRO A 178 -9.64 -18.29 -16.69
CA PRO A 178 -9.58 -16.93 -17.17
C PRO A 178 -8.13 -16.41 -17.07
N PRO A 179 -7.70 -15.54 -18.00
CA PRO A 179 -6.36 -14.98 -17.96
C PRO A 179 -6.11 -14.23 -16.66
N VAL A 180 -4.86 -14.23 -16.19
CA VAL A 180 -4.47 -13.58 -14.95
C VAL A 180 -4.77 -12.08 -15.01
N ASP A 181 -5.58 -11.58 -14.06
CA ASP A 181 -5.83 -10.15 -13.93
C ASP A 181 -4.64 -9.48 -13.21
N SER A 182 -3.66 -9.04 -14.01
CA SER A 182 -2.44 -8.41 -13.52
C SER A 182 -2.70 -7.16 -12.66
N VAL A 183 -3.82 -6.46 -12.89
CA VAL A 183 -4.21 -5.31 -12.08
C VAL A 183 -4.64 -5.77 -10.69
N ARG A 184 -5.45 -6.83 -10.60
CA ARG A 184 -5.88 -7.39 -9.30
C ARG A 184 -4.68 -7.86 -8.47
N VAL A 185 -3.71 -8.54 -9.09
CA VAL A 185 -2.47 -8.97 -8.41
C VAL A 185 -1.66 -7.77 -7.91
N LYS A 186 -1.48 -6.74 -8.75
CA LYS A 186 -0.76 -5.51 -8.37
C LYS A 186 -1.43 -4.82 -7.17
N VAL A 187 -2.76 -4.68 -7.21
CA VAL A 187 -3.53 -4.08 -6.11
C VAL A 187 -3.40 -4.90 -4.83
N HIS A 188 -3.47 -6.23 -4.92
CA HIS A 188 -3.30 -7.11 -3.77
C HIS A 188 -1.96 -6.90 -3.06
N GLU A 189 -0.86 -6.76 -3.80
CA GLU A 189 0.46 -6.50 -3.22
C GLU A 189 0.58 -5.10 -2.60
N LEU A 190 -0.04 -4.08 -3.19
CA LEU A 190 -0.09 -2.74 -2.59
C LEU A 190 -0.87 -2.76 -1.25
N VAL A 191 -2.00 -3.46 -1.21
CA VAL A 191 -2.80 -3.63 0.01
C VAL A 191 -2.05 -4.44 1.06
N ARG A 192 -1.29 -5.47 0.68
CA ARG A 192 -0.42 -6.22 1.60
C ARG A 192 0.58 -5.28 2.28
N GLY A 193 1.19 -4.39 1.51
CA GLY A 193 2.07 -3.34 2.04
C GLY A 193 1.36 -2.41 3.02
N ALA A 194 0.16 -1.94 2.69
CA ALA A 194 -0.64 -1.08 3.55
C ALA A 194 -1.04 -1.76 4.88
N ILE A 195 -1.54 -2.99 4.84
CA ILE A 195 -1.95 -3.75 6.03
C ILE A 195 -0.76 -4.04 6.95
N LYS A 196 0.39 -4.43 6.39
CA LYS A 196 1.57 -4.76 7.20
C LYS A 196 1.98 -3.58 8.11
N ARG A 197 1.82 -2.34 7.62
CA ARG A 197 2.11 -1.10 8.37
C ARG A 197 1.28 -0.91 9.63
N ARG A 198 0.11 -1.54 9.73
CA ARG A 198 -0.78 -1.40 10.89
C ARG A 198 -0.19 -2.02 12.16
N THR A 199 0.64 -3.04 12.01
CA THR A 199 1.10 -3.90 13.12
C THR A 199 2.58 -3.79 13.43
N ASP A 200 3.38 -3.17 12.57
CA ASP A 200 4.85 -3.12 12.71
C ASP A 200 5.38 -1.76 13.21
N GLY A 201 4.48 -0.91 13.74
CA GLY A 201 4.86 0.38 14.33
C GLY A 201 5.14 1.48 13.30
N ARG A 202 4.99 1.18 12.01
CA ARG A 202 5.03 2.21 10.96
C ARG A 202 3.81 3.14 11.06
N PRO A 203 3.98 4.43 10.75
CA PRO A 203 2.84 5.36 10.72
C PRO A 203 1.73 4.86 9.77
N PRO A 204 0.48 4.73 10.22
CA PRO A 204 -0.64 4.28 9.39
C PRO A 204 -0.88 5.33 8.29
N SER A 205 -0.54 4.99 7.04
CA SER A 205 -0.60 5.88 5.88
C SER A 205 -0.27 7.35 6.20
N ALA A 206 0.81 7.62 6.93
CA ALA A 206 1.24 9.00 7.07
C ALA A 206 1.75 9.43 5.69
N GLU A 207 1.18 10.51 5.19
CA GLU A 207 1.65 11.21 4.01
C GLU A 207 3.17 11.35 4.14
N PRO A 208 3.98 10.82 3.19
CA PRO A 208 5.42 10.65 3.38
C PRO A 208 6.11 11.92 3.85
N LEU A 209 5.68 13.07 3.31
CA LEU A 209 6.25 14.35 3.65
C LEU A 209 5.94 14.71 5.12
N GLU A 210 4.72 14.56 5.60
CA GLU A 210 4.41 14.74 7.03
C GLU A 210 5.16 13.76 7.94
N ALA A 211 5.21 12.49 7.57
CA ALA A 211 5.86 11.43 8.34
C ALA A 211 7.36 11.67 8.57
N PHE A 212 8.02 12.33 7.62
CA PHE A 212 9.44 12.67 7.72
C PHE A 212 9.75 13.65 8.85
N THR A 213 8.75 14.40 9.35
CA THR A 213 8.91 15.26 10.53
C THR A 213 9.35 14.45 11.76
N SER A 214 8.72 13.30 12.01
CA SER A 214 9.13 12.40 13.10
C SER A 214 10.51 11.78 12.85
N ALA A 215 10.85 11.49 11.58
CA ALA A 215 12.16 10.98 11.22
C ALA A 215 13.29 12.00 11.47
N LEU A 216 13.02 13.31 11.32
CA LEU A 216 13.99 14.34 11.68
C LEU A 216 14.34 14.29 13.18
N GLU A 217 13.36 14.04 14.05
CA GLU A 217 13.62 13.93 15.49
C GLU A 217 14.50 12.73 15.83
N THR A 218 14.23 11.57 15.22
CA THR A 218 15.00 10.34 15.44
C THR A 218 16.42 10.45 14.88
N LEU A 219 16.61 11.20 13.79
CA LEU A 219 17.92 11.50 13.20
C LEU A 219 18.70 12.58 13.96
N GLY A 220 18.11 13.23 14.97
CA GLY A 220 18.75 14.30 15.75
C GLY A 220 18.62 15.71 15.14
N TYR A 221 17.75 15.89 14.15
CA TYR A 221 17.45 17.15 13.46
C TYR A 221 16.09 17.74 13.86
N GLY A 222 15.58 17.46 15.06
CA GLY A 222 14.25 17.90 15.51
C GLY A 222 14.00 19.41 15.37
N GLN A 223 15.03 20.25 15.47
CA GLN A 223 14.96 21.70 15.23
C GLN A 223 14.58 22.09 13.78
N PHE A 224 14.76 21.19 12.82
CA PHE A 224 14.38 21.39 11.41
C PHE A 224 12.94 20.97 11.11
N SER A 225 12.22 20.37 12.06
CA SER A 225 10.81 19.97 11.91
C SER A 225 9.94 21.13 11.42
N VAL A 226 10.07 22.31 12.01
CA VAL A 226 9.31 23.51 11.63
C VAL A 226 9.59 23.96 10.20
N TRP A 227 10.87 23.94 9.80
CA TRP A 227 11.25 24.27 8.42
C TRP A 227 10.67 23.25 7.43
N TRP A 228 10.79 21.96 7.77
CA TRP A 228 10.28 20.87 6.95
C TRP A 228 8.75 20.98 6.77
N SER A 229 8.00 21.11 7.86
CA SER A 229 6.55 21.26 7.80
C SER A 229 6.12 22.48 6.98
N ARG A 230 6.85 23.60 7.06
CA ARG A 230 6.60 24.79 6.23
C ARG A 230 6.87 24.51 4.75
N ALA A 231 8.01 23.91 4.40
CA ALA A 231 8.34 23.59 3.02
C ALA A 231 7.33 22.60 2.40
N VAL A 232 6.88 21.62 3.18
CA VAL A 232 5.84 20.66 2.77
C VAL A 232 4.49 21.37 2.59
N ALA A 233 4.10 22.25 3.51
CA ALA A 233 2.88 23.04 3.38
C ALA A 233 2.91 23.91 2.12
N GLU A 234 4.03 24.60 1.85
CA GLU A 234 4.21 25.40 0.63
C GLU A 234 4.04 24.53 -0.63
N LEU A 235 4.72 23.38 -0.71
CA LEU A 235 4.58 22.46 -1.84
C LEU A 235 3.13 21.99 -2.03
N LYS A 236 2.39 21.74 -0.94
CA LYS A 236 0.98 21.33 -1.00
C LYS A 236 0.09 22.44 -1.56
N HIS A 237 0.32 23.70 -1.19
CA HIS A 237 -0.49 24.84 -1.63
C HIS A 237 -0.21 25.30 -3.06
N LEU A 238 0.96 25.00 -3.63
CA LEU A 238 1.29 25.37 -5.00
C LEU A 238 0.45 24.57 -6.01
N ASP A 239 -0.17 25.25 -6.97
CA ASP A 239 -0.92 24.61 -8.06
C ASP A 239 0.02 24.28 -9.25
N PRO A 240 0.16 23.00 -9.66
CA PRO A 240 0.97 22.59 -10.81
C PRO A 240 0.53 23.20 -12.15
N SER A 241 -0.75 23.55 -12.30
CA SER A 241 -1.30 24.14 -13.52
C SER A 241 -1.09 25.65 -13.61
N ILE A 242 -0.87 26.33 -12.48
CA ILE A 242 -0.68 27.78 -12.41
C ILE A 242 0.80 28.13 -12.24
N THR A 243 1.53 27.36 -11.42
CA THR A 243 2.90 27.68 -10.98
C THR A 243 3.87 26.49 -11.12
N PRO A 244 4.02 25.89 -12.33
CA PRO A 244 4.79 24.66 -12.51
C PRO A 244 6.26 24.81 -12.09
N VAL A 245 6.87 25.96 -12.35
CA VAL A 245 8.25 26.29 -11.93
C VAL A 245 8.41 26.25 -10.41
N ALA A 246 7.50 26.90 -9.67
CA ALA A 246 7.57 26.93 -8.21
C ALA A 246 7.38 25.53 -7.62
N VAL A 247 6.47 24.74 -8.18
CA VAL A 247 6.24 23.35 -7.78
C VAL A 247 7.51 22.52 -7.96
N SER A 248 8.16 22.59 -9.13
CA SER A 248 9.39 21.82 -9.40
C SER A 248 10.54 22.23 -8.48
N VAL A 249 10.71 23.52 -8.19
CA VAL A 249 11.75 24.01 -7.27
C VAL A 249 11.49 23.53 -5.84
N ALA A 250 10.26 23.68 -5.35
CA ALA A 250 9.88 23.23 -4.01
C ALA A 250 10.02 21.71 -3.85
N ALA A 251 9.55 20.94 -4.84
CA ALA A 251 9.71 19.48 -4.86
C ALA A 251 11.19 19.05 -4.84
N ALA A 252 12.04 19.70 -5.64
CA ALA A 252 13.46 19.40 -5.67
C ALA A 252 14.17 19.77 -4.34
N ALA A 253 13.73 20.84 -3.65
CA ALA A 253 14.24 21.20 -2.33
C ALA A 253 13.86 20.16 -1.26
N ILE A 254 12.64 19.61 -1.32
CA ILE A 254 12.20 18.51 -0.45
C ILE A 254 13.05 17.24 -0.69
N VAL A 255 13.31 16.88 -1.95
CA VAL A 255 14.20 15.76 -2.32
C VAL A 255 15.62 15.98 -1.78
N GLU A 256 16.18 17.17 -2.00
CA GLU A 256 17.50 17.55 -1.50
C GLU A 256 17.58 17.45 0.04
N GLY A 257 16.59 18.00 0.74
CA GLY A 257 16.50 17.94 2.19
C GLY A 257 16.46 16.50 2.69
N ALA A 258 15.55 15.68 2.17
CA ALA A 258 15.36 14.29 2.60
C ALA A 258 16.65 13.48 2.51
N LEU A 259 17.36 13.58 1.38
CA LEU A 259 18.62 12.87 1.16
C LEU A 259 19.76 13.44 2.02
N SER A 260 19.81 14.76 2.22
CA SER A 260 20.86 15.41 3.02
C SER A 260 20.79 15.00 4.49
N PHE A 261 19.60 14.92 5.08
CA PHE A 261 19.45 14.57 6.50
C PHE A 261 19.89 13.15 6.83
N VAL A 262 19.85 12.23 5.87
CA VAL A 262 20.26 10.84 6.11
C VAL A 262 21.74 10.56 5.87
N VAL A 263 22.51 11.49 5.30
CA VAL A 263 23.95 11.31 5.01
C VAL A 263 24.73 10.98 6.29
N ARG A 264 24.58 11.77 7.36
CA ARG A 264 25.31 11.54 8.61
C ARG A 264 24.93 10.20 9.23
N HIS A 265 23.66 9.82 9.16
CA HIS A 265 23.20 8.51 9.63
C HIS A 265 23.81 7.37 8.82
N ALA A 266 23.86 7.50 7.48
CA ALA A 266 24.54 6.56 6.61
C ALA A 266 26.03 6.44 6.93
N GLN A 267 26.72 7.56 7.18
CA GLN A 267 28.13 7.57 7.58
C GLN A 267 28.37 6.85 8.91
N ASN A 268 27.57 7.16 9.93
CA ASN A 268 27.70 6.57 11.26
C ASN A 268 27.50 5.04 11.25
N ASN A 269 26.66 4.54 10.34
CA ASN A 269 26.33 3.12 10.22
C ASN A 269 27.02 2.43 9.03
N GLN A 270 27.91 3.13 8.32
CA GLN A 270 28.63 2.64 7.13
C GLN A 270 27.69 2.07 6.04
N LEU A 271 26.59 2.77 5.76
CA LEU A 271 25.54 2.30 4.86
C LEU A 271 25.68 2.89 3.44
N GLY A 272 25.90 2.00 2.47
CA GLY A 272 25.84 2.34 1.05
C GLY A 272 26.83 3.42 0.61
N THR A 273 26.57 4.04 -0.55
CA THR A 273 27.47 5.05 -1.12
C THR A 273 27.27 6.44 -0.49
N LEU A 274 26.19 6.68 0.25
CA LEU A 274 26.00 7.90 1.04
C LEU A 274 26.98 8.00 2.22
N ALA A 275 27.59 6.89 2.64
CA ALA A 275 28.68 6.88 3.61
C ALA A 275 30.06 7.24 3.01
N SER A 276 30.13 7.57 1.70
CA SER A 276 31.41 7.84 1.03
C SER A 276 32.11 9.11 1.54
N LYS A 277 33.41 9.19 1.22
CA LYS A 277 34.23 10.37 1.54
C LYS A 277 33.77 11.64 0.83
N ASP A 278 32.97 11.51 -0.23
CA ASP A 278 32.46 12.64 -1.02
C ASP A 278 31.56 13.56 -0.19
N PHE A 279 30.97 13.03 0.89
CA PHE A 279 30.10 13.78 1.80
C PHE A 279 30.73 14.07 3.17
N LEU A 280 32.07 14.02 3.29
CA LEU A 280 32.77 14.45 4.52
C LEU A 280 32.80 15.97 4.69
N GLN A 281 32.63 16.71 3.60
CA GLN A 281 32.56 18.17 3.63
C GLN A 281 31.22 18.66 4.21
N GLU A 282 31.14 19.94 4.51
CA GLU A 282 29.92 20.57 5.03
C GLU A 282 28.74 20.43 4.04
N PRO A 283 27.50 20.26 4.52
CA PRO A 283 26.31 20.04 3.66
C PRO A 283 26.13 21.04 2.52
N ARG A 284 26.57 22.29 2.72
CA ARG A 284 26.49 23.36 1.70
C ARG A 284 27.29 23.10 0.42
N SER A 285 28.27 22.19 0.44
CA SER A 285 29.06 21.85 -0.75
C SER A 285 28.51 20.66 -1.51
N TRP A 286 27.53 19.95 -0.96
CA TRP A 286 26.96 18.76 -1.59
C TRP A 286 26.08 19.17 -2.77
N LYS A 287 26.25 18.48 -3.91
CA LYS A 287 25.38 18.68 -5.06
C LYS A 287 24.25 17.65 -5.00
N VAL A 288 23.03 18.11 -5.26
CA VAL A 288 21.85 17.23 -5.23
C VAL A 288 21.97 16.06 -6.19
N ARG A 289 22.57 16.27 -7.36
CA ARG A 289 22.84 15.19 -8.33
C ARG A 289 23.74 14.09 -7.75
N ASP A 290 24.72 14.48 -6.94
CA ASP A 290 25.63 13.53 -6.29
C ASP A 290 24.90 12.79 -5.16
N LEU A 291 24.03 13.48 -4.40
CA LEU A 291 23.14 12.83 -3.42
C LEU A 291 22.23 11.78 -4.07
N VAL A 292 21.56 12.11 -5.17
CA VAL A 292 20.67 11.18 -5.90
C VAL A 292 21.46 9.98 -6.44
N LYS A 293 22.62 10.24 -7.06
CA LYS A 293 23.49 9.18 -7.60
C LYS A 293 23.95 8.23 -6.48
N SER A 294 24.38 8.77 -5.35
CA SER A 294 24.84 7.98 -4.20
C SER A 294 23.71 7.25 -3.50
N ALA A 295 22.52 7.85 -3.41
CA ALA A 295 21.32 7.20 -2.86
C ALA A 295 20.85 6.01 -3.71
N ALA A 296 21.15 6.00 -5.01
CA ALA A 296 20.86 4.88 -5.91
C ALA A 296 22.00 3.85 -6.01
N SER A 297 23.08 4.05 -5.26
CA SER A 297 24.29 3.21 -5.28
C SER A 297 24.50 2.56 -3.91
N GLY A 298 25.12 1.38 -3.86
CA GLY A 298 25.38 0.67 -2.60
C GLY A 298 24.63 -0.66 -2.42
N GLY A 299 24.14 -1.26 -3.51
CA GLY A 299 23.54 -2.60 -3.49
C GLY A 299 22.34 -2.67 -2.55
N ASP A 300 22.38 -3.58 -1.59
CA ASP A 300 21.29 -3.80 -0.64
C ASP A 300 21.00 -2.59 0.27
N ALA A 301 21.95 -1.66 0.40
CA ALA A 301 21.80 -0.44 1.19
C ALA A 301 21.38 0.78 0.35
N ALA A 302 21.07 0.61 -0.95
CA ALA A 302 20.57 1.69 -1.78
C ALA A 302 19.16 2.13 -1.32
N ILE A 303 18.93 3.45 -1.32
CA ILE A 303 17.64 4.07 -1.02
C ILE A 303 16.74 4.05 -2.27
N LEU A 304 17.32 4.40 -3.42
CA LEU A 304 16.59 4.58 -4.68
C LEU A 304 16.84 3.39 -5.61
N ASP A 305 15.76 2.79 -6.10
CA ASP A 305 15.84 1.88 -7.25
C ASP A 305 16.05 2.67 -8.56
N THR A 306 16.41 1.96 -9.64
CA THR A 306 16.69 2.57 -10.95
C THR A 306 15.54 3.47 -11.44
N PRO A 307 14.25 3.05 -11.42
CA PRO A 307 13.14 3.93 -11.79
C PRO A 307 13.04 5.20 -10.91
N SER A 308 13.16 5.06 -9.59
CA SER A 308 13.07 6.17 -8.65
C SER A 308 14.21 7.17 -8.85
N ARG A 309 15.43 6.67 -9.10
CA ARG A 309 16.59 7.48 -9.45
C ARG A 309 16.34 8.28 -10.72
N HIS A 310 15.85 7.65 -11.79
CA HIS A 310 15.61 8.35 -13.05
C HIS A 310 14.62 9.51 -12.91
N ARG A 311 13.54 9.33 -12.13
CA ARG A 311 12.58 10.40 -11.83
C ARG A 311 13.22 11.52 -11.00
N ALA A 312 14.00 11.18 -9.98
CA ALA A 312 14.74 12.17 -9.19
C ALA A 312 15.76 12.95 -10.06
N ASP A 313 16.55 12.27 -10.89
CA ASP A 313 17.51 12.90 -11.81
C ASP A 313 16.80 13.84 -12.81
N ALA A 314 15.63 13.45 -13.33
CA ALA A 314 14.80 14.29 -14.19
C ALA A 314 14.33 15.55 -13.46
N LEU A 315 13.80 15.42 -12.23
CA LEU A 315 13.39 16.56 -11.41
C LEU A 315 14.56 17.52 -11.11
N ILE A 316 15.73 17.00 -10.74
CA ILE A 316 16.91 17.85 -10.48
C ILE A 316 17.39 18.54 -11.74
N THR A 317 17.33 17.87 -12.89
CA THR A 317 17.63 18.47 -14.19
C THR A 317 16.65 19.61 -14.50
N THR A 318 15.35 19.37 -14.30
CA THR A 318 14.32 20.40 -14.46
C THR A 318 14.55 21.60 -13.55
N ARG A 319 14.91 21.40 -12.28
CA ARG A 319 15.33 22.49 -11.39
C ARG A 319 16.52 23.27 -11.94
N GLN A 320 17.51 22.57 -12.50
CA GLN A 320 18.70 23.20 -13.08
C GLN A 320 18.40 24.06 -14.31
N ARG A 321 17.40 23.67 -15.11
CA ARG A 321 16.90 24.48 -16.23
C ARG A 321 16.27 25.79 -15.80
N ILE A 322 15.84 25.92 -14.54
CA ILE A 322 15.24 27.17 -14.03
C ILE A 322 16.33 28.18 -13.62
N HIS A 323 17.57 27.72 -13.37
CA HIS A 323 18.68 28.62 -13.07
C HIS A 323 19.12 29.36 -14.34
N ALA A 324 19.19 30.69 -14.27
CA ALA A 324 19.54 31.56 -15.40
C ALA A 324 20.84 31.14 -16.13
N GLY A 325 21.87 30.70 -15.40
CA GLY A 325 23.10 30.20 -16.00
C GLY A 325 22.90 28.91 -16.81
N GLY A 326 22.05 27.99 -16.34
CA GLY A 326 21.66 26.79 -17.07
C GLY A 326 20.81 27.12 -18.30
N MET A 327 19.85 28.05 -18.16
CA MET A 327 19.03 28.53 -19.27
C MET A 327 19.88 29.09 -20.42
N LEU A 328 20.86 29.94 -20.10
CA LEU A 328 21.72 30.54 -21.10
C LEU A 328 22.62 29.51 -21.79
N SER A 329 23.01 28.43 -21.10
CA SER A 329 23.87 27.38 -21.66
C SER A 329 23.11 26.35 -22.49
N GLU A 330 21.94 25.91 -22.03
CA GLU A 330 21.20 24.78 -22.62
C GLU A 330 20.10 25.23 -23.59
N TYR A 331 19.59 26.45 -23.44
CA TYR A 331 18.46 26.98 -24.20
C TYR A 331 18.73 28.39 -24.74
N PRO A 332 19.76 28.58 -25.59
CA PRO A 332 20.11 29.90 -26.13
C PRO A 332 18.99 30.54 -26.94
N SER A 333 17.99 29.76 -27.38
CA SER A 333 16.86 30.21 -28.20
C SER A 333 15.59 30.55 -27.40
N GLY A 334 15.58 30.43 -26.07
CA GLY A 334 14.45 30.83 -25.22
C GLY A 334 14.04 29.81 -24.16
N VAL A 335 13.18 30.23 -23.23
CA VAL A 335 12.77 29.45 -22.04
C VAL A 335 12.04 28.16 -22.45
N PRO A 336 12.46 26.97 -21.95
CA PRO A 336 11.67 25.75 -22.13
C PRO A 336 10.35 25.84 -21.35
N ASP A 337 9.23 25.52 -22.01
CA ASP A 337 7.92 25.54 -21.37
C ASP A 337 7.78 24.36 -20.41
N LEU A 338 7.58 24.67 -19.13
CA LEU A 338 7.45 23.68 -18.06
C LEU A 338 5.98 23.27 -17.94
N ARG A 339 5.65 22.05 -18.37
CA ARG A 339 4.26 21.63 -18.48
C ARG A 339 3.65 21.33 -17.11
N PRO A 340 2.34 21.53 -16.92
CA PRO A 340 1.65 21.12 -15.70
C PRO A 340 1.88 19.65 -15.31
N GLU A 341 2.00 18.76 -16.30
CA GLU A 341 2.29 17.34 -16.08
C GLU A 341 3.66 17.09 -15.44
N GLU A 342 4.68 17.85 -15.85
CA GLU A 342 6.03 17.75 -15.26
C GLU A 342 6.04 18.27 -13.82
N ALA A 343 5.23 19.27 -13.51
CA ALA A 343 5.04 19.77 -12.15
C ALA A 343 4.25 18.79 -11.25
N ARG A 344 3.24 18.10 -11.79
CA ARG A 344 2.56 17.01 -11.07
C ARG A 344 3.52 15.86 -10.79
N ASP A 345 4.32 15.47 -11.78
CA ASP A 345 5.34 14.44 -11.62
C ASP A 345 6.41 14.83 -10.60
N ALA A 346 6.78 16.11 -10.52
CA ALA A 346 7.69 16.65 -9.51
C ALA A 346 7.16 16.44 -8.08
N LYS A 347 5.88 16.76 -7.81
CA LYS A 347 5.26 16.48 -6.50
C LYS A 347 5.29 15.01 -6.15
N ALA A 348 4.87 14.16 -7.09
CA ALA A 348 4.87 12.71 -6.90
C ALA A 348 6.28 12.15 -6.68
N THR A 349 7.30 12.75 -7.31
CA THR A 349 8.70 12.37 -7.14
C THR A 349 9.22 12.76 -5.75
N ALA A 350 8.86 13.93 -5.24
CA ALA A 350 9.21 14.33 -3.86
C ALA A 350 8.60 13.37 -2.83
N GLU A 351 7.30 13.06 -2.94
CA GLU A 351 6.63 12.07 -2.06
C GLU A 351 7.30 10.70 -2.16
N MET A 352 7.58 10.23 -3.38
CA MET A 352 8.24 8.94 -3.63
C MET A 352 9.64 8.87 -3.00
N VAL A 353 10.48 9.88 -3.20
CA VAL A 353 11.84 9.89 -2.62
C VAL A 353 11.77 9.91 -1.10
N VAL A 354 10.91 10.75 -0.50
CA VAL A 354 10.77 10.80 0.96
C VAL A 354 10.27 9.46 1.50
N ARG A 355 9.31 8.81 0.83
CA ARG A 355 8.87 7.46 1.22
C ARG A 355 10.03 6.46 1.17
N LYS A 356 10.84 6.46 0.11
CA LYS A 356 12.01 5.58 0.00
C LYS A 356 13.03 5.82 1.11
N VAL A 357 13.25 7.08 1.49
CA VAL A 357 14.12 7.42 2.62
C VAL A 357 13.54 6.88 3.93
N LEU A 358 12.24 7.03 4.16
CA LEU A 358 11.56 6.48 5.36
C LEU A 358 11.67 4.95 5.43
N ASP A 359 11.39 4.25 4.31
CA ASP A 359 11.51 2.79 4.23
C ASP A 359 12.96 2.34 4.49
N TRP A 360 13.95 3.12 4.04
CA TRP A 360 15.35 2.85 4.30
C TRP A 360 15.75 3.09 5.76
N LEU A 361 15.24 4.14 6.40
CA LEU A 361 15.44 4.39 7.84
C LEU A 361 14.78 3.32 8.71
N GLU A 362 13.68 2.71 8.25
CA GLU A 362 13.09 1.56 8.93
C GLU A 362 14.01 0.33 8.85
N LYS A 363 14.59 0.08 7.67
CA LYS A 363 15.54 -1.01 7.48
C LYS A 363 16.83 -0.81 8.29
N TYR A 364 17.23 0.45 8.48
CA TYR A 364 18.44 0.84 9.17
C TYR A 364 18.16 1.92 10.22
N PRO A 365 17.58 1.55 11.39
CA PRO A 365 17.12 2.52 12.38
C PRO A 365 18.27 3.33 13.00
N PRO A 366 18.05 4.63 13.33
CA PRO A 366 18.97 5.41 14.15
C PRO A 366 19.21 4.74 15.52
N ALA A 367 20.44 4.78 16.02
CA ALA A 367 20.75 4.29 17.35
C ALA A 367 19.86 5.01 18.39
N ALA A 368 19.25 4.24 19.30
CA ALA A 368 18.42 4.80 20.36
C ALA A 368 19.24 5.85 21.15
N LYS A 369 18.68 7.05 21.36
CA LYS A 369 19.26 8.02 22.28
C LYS A 369 19.48 7.32 23.62
N PRO A 370 20.65 7.41 24.26
CA PRO A 370 20.78 6.95 25.64
C PRO A 370 19.74 7.68 26.48
N GLU A 371 19.07 6.95 27.37
CA GLU A 371 18.14 7.53 28.33
C GLU A 371 18.82 8.69 29.06
N PRO A 372 18.15 9.84 29.24
CA PRO A 372 18.68 10.88 30.10
C PRO A 372 18.81 10.31 31.51
N VAL A 373 20.04 10.29 32.02
CA VAL A 373 20.37 9.96 33.43
C VAL A 373 19.77 11.01 34.36
#